data_AF-A0A2K1EHU7-F1
#
_entry.id   AF-A0A2K1EHU7-F1
#
_cell.length_a   1.000
_cell.length_b   1.000
_cell.length_c   1.000
_cell.angle_alpha   90.00
_cell.angle_beta   90.00
_cell.angle_gamma   90.00
#
_symmetry.space_group_name_H-M   'P 1'
#
loop_
_entity.id
_entity.type
_entity.pdbx_description
1 polymer ?
#
loop_
_entity_poly.entity_id
_entity_poly.type
_entity_poly.pdbx_seq_one_letter_code
_entity_poly.pdbx_strand_id
1 'polypeptide(L)'
;MNILFAAAEAHPFIKTGGLADVIGALPKALRQAGCDVRIILPKYAGIPDTYKKSLRPVAVKQVAVGWRNQYCGIEELTLDGIKVYFIDNEYYFGRDGIYGYMDDGERFSFFNRAILEMLPELNFRPDILHCHDWHTAMVPLLLNANYRHLPFYSDIRTVFTIHNLLYQGDFPYEVLTELLNLDGSYFTPEGVEYHGRLNFMKGGLTYSDHVTTVSPTYAEEIQTEFYGYGLEGLLRKLGDQGRLTGIVNGIDTKSYNPATDNRIYTKYRTSLTKKKENKIGLQKELGLPVRPDVPMIAMVTRLVDMKGLDLVTRVLDEILYYDDIQFVVLGTGDPAFEHWFREAAGRYPLKMSAQLAFSEPLSRKIYAASDMYLMPSRFEPCGISQLLALRYGSIPIVRETGGLNDTVQAYNESTGEGNGFSFTNYNAHDMLNTIRRAVHFYRQSEHWSKLTQTAFAGEYSWDVSAKAYMDIYHLLTKTD
;
A
#
# COMPACT_ATOMS: atom_id res chain seq x y z
N MET A 1 15.12 3.55 -20.54
CA MET A 1 14.15 2.45 -20.40
C MET A 1 12.77 3.06 -20.26
N ASN A 2 11.81 2.54 -21.02
CA ASN A 2 10.43 2.98 -21.09
C ASN A 2 9.57 2.03 -20.25
N ILE A 3 8.82 2.55 -19.29
CA ILE A 3 8.01 1.74 -18.38
C ILE A 3 6.58 2.26 -18.37
N LEU A 4 5.60 1.37 -18.63
CA LEU A 4 4.18 1.68 -18.44
C LEU A 4 3.66 1.00 -17.17
N PHE A 5 3.27 1.81 -16.20
CA PHE A 5 2.55 1.35 -15.02
C PHE A 5 1.07 1.24 -15.34
N ALA A 6 0.50 0.05 -15.24
CA ALA A 6 -0.93 -0.19 -15.35
C ALA A 6 -1.51 -0.47 -13.96
N ALA A 7 -2.46 0.36 -13.53
CA ALA A 7 -3.09 0.22 -12.22
C ALA A 7 -4.55 0.65 -12.25
N ALA A 8 -5.32 0.20 -11.26
CA ALA A 8 -6.68 0.67 -11.07
C ALA A 8 -6.77 2.01 -10.34
N GLU A 9 -5.71 2.45 -9.65
CA GLU A 9 -5.71 3.69 -8.87
C GLU A 9 -4.34 4.37 -8.84
N ALA A 10 -4.35 5.69 -8.67
CA ALA A 10 -3.14 6.48 -8.44
C ALA A 10 -3.46 7.81 -7.75
N HIS A 11 -2.68 8.15 -6.73
CA HIS A 11 -2.72 9.47 -6.12
C HIS A 11 -2.07 10.50 -7.07
N PRO A 12 -2.66 11.70 -7.29
CA PRO A 12 -3.82 12.29 -6.61
C PRO A 12 -5.17 12.12 -7.33
N PHE A 13 -5.26 11.28 -8.37
CA PHE A 13 -6.46 11.17 -9.19
C PHE A 13 -7.57 10.40 -8.49
N ILE A 14 -7.25 9.23 -7.93
CA ILE A 14 -8.22 8.34 -7.29
C ILE A 14 -7.51 7.43 -6.28
N LYS A 15 -8.12 7.17 -5.12
CA LYS A 15 -7.50 6.42 -4.01
C LYS A 15 -8.52 5.73 -3.11
N THR A 16 -8.29 4.46 -2.82
CA THR A 16 -8.95 3.66 -1.77
C THR A 16 -7.94 3.10 -0.77
N GLY A 17 -6.70 2.81 -1.21
CA GLY A 17 -5.69 2.13 -0.40
C GLY A 17 -4.25 2.51 -0.72
N GLY A 18 -3.32 1.67 -0.27
CA GLY A 18 -1.88 1.88 -0.43
C GLY A 18 -1.38 1.79 -1.87
N LEU A 19 -2.06 1.03 -2.74
CA LEU A 19 -1.75 0.94 -4.17
C LEU A 19 -1.63 2.34 -4.79
N ALA A 20 -2.62 3.21 -4.56
CA ALA A 20 -2.64 4.55 -5.11
C ALA A 20 -1.43 5.39 -4.67
N ASP A 21 -0.95 5.20 -3.45
CA ASP A 21 0.24 5.89 -2.93
C ASP A 21 1.51 5.42 -3.63
N VAL A 22 1.62 4.10 -3.89
CA VAL A 22 2.75 3.54 -4.66
C VAL A 22 2.77 4.11 -6.08
N ILE A 23 1.63 4.06 -6.79
CA ILE A 23 1.54 4.56 -8.17
C ILE A 23 1.74 6.08 -8.25
N GLY A 24 1.38 6.82 -7.19
CA GLY A 24 1.61 8.27 -7.11
C GLY A 24 3.07 8.67 -6.87
N ALA A 25 3.90 7.77 -6.34
CA ALA A 25 5.24 8.10 -5.85
C ALA A 25 6.39 7.34 -6.54
N LEU A 26 6.29 6.02 -6.69
CA LEU A 26 7.34 5.20 -7.30
C LEU A 26 7.70 5.63 -8.74
N PRO A 27 6.73 5.95 -9.62
CA PRO A 27 7.04 6.48 -10.96
C PRO A 27 7.89 7.74 -10.94
N LYS A 28 7.72 8.62 -9.95
CA LYS A 28 8.52 9.85 -9.81
C LYS A 28 9.97 9.53 -9.42
N ALA A 29 10.17 8.55 -8.53
CA ALA A 29 11.50 8.10 -8.12
C ALA A 29 12.23 7.39 -9.28
N LEU A 30 11.55 6.50 -10.01
CA LEU A 30 12.11 5.83 -11.19
C LEU A 30 12.45 6.82 -12.32
N ARG A 31 11.65 7.88 -12.50
CA ARG A 31 11.98 8.97 -13.43
C ARG A 31 13.24 9.70 -13.02
N GLN A 32 13.43 9.99 -11.73
CA GLN A 32 14.66 10.59 -11.21
C GLN A 32 15.88 9.66 -11.40
N ALA A 33 15.66 8.35 -11.39
CA ALA A 33 16.66 7.33 -11.72
C ALA A 33 16.91 7.17 -13.24
N GLY A 34 16.25 7.94 -14.10
CA GLY A 34 16.54 8.00 -15.55
C GLY A 34 15.57 7.25 -16.47
N CYS A 35 14.44 6.73 -15.98
CA CYS A 35 13.42 6.09 -16.82
C CYS A 35 12.37 7.06 -17.38
N ASP A 36 11.83 6.76 -18.58
CA ASP A 36 10.57 7.36 -19.04
C ASP A 36 9.42 6.49 -18.51
N VAL A 37 8.89 6.90 -17.35
CA VAL A 37 7.79 6.22 -16.68
C VAL A 37 6.48 6.94 -16.97
N ARG A 38 5.50 6.17 -17.43
CA ARG A 38 4.13 6.62 -17.69
C ARG A 38 3.15 5.74 -16.94
N ILE A 39 1.96 6.25 -16.69
CA ILE A 39 0.91 5.54 -15.96
C ILE A 39 -0.33 5.45 -16.86
N ILE A 40 -1.03 4.31 -16.84
CA ILE A 40 -2.33 4.13 -17.47
C ILE A 40 -3.36 3.71 -16.42
N LEU A 41 -4.48 4.43 -16.36
CA LEU A 41 -5.56 4.28 -15.38
C LEU A 41 -6.92 4.26 -16.09
N PRO A 42 -7.96 3.71 -15.47
CA PRO A 42 -9.33 4.00 -15.88
C PRO A 42 -9.72 5.45 -15.55
N LYS A 43 -10.54 6.06 -16.40
CA LYS A 43 -11.09 7.40 -16.17
C LYS A 43 -12.35 7.33 -15.29
N TYR A 44 -12.17 7.26 -13.98
CA TYR A 44 -13.31 7.22 -13.07
C TYR A 44 -14.04 8.57 -12.95
N ALA A 45 -15.35 8.52 -12.70
CA ALA A 45 -16.16 9.72 -12.40
C ALA A 45 -15.61 10.51 -11.19
N GLY A 46 -15.11 9.80 -10.19
CA GLY A 46 -14.54 10.35 -8.95
C GLY A 46 -13.21 11.09 -9.10
N ILE A 47 -12.59 11.10 -10.29
CA ILE A 47 -11.40 11.92 -10.53
C ILE A 47 -11.78 13.40 -10.37
N PRO A 48 -11.01 14.21 -9.60
CA PRO A 48 -11.30 15.62 -9.41
C PRO A 48 -11.42 16.41 -10.72
N ASP A 49 -12.39 17.32 -10.80
CA ASP A 49 -12.68 18.13 -11.99
C ASP A 49 -11.48 18.96 -12.47
N THR A 50 -10.60 19.36 -11.56
CA THR A 50 -9.37 20.08 -11.88
C THR A 50 -8.48 19.29 -12.83
N TYR A 51 -8.37 17.98 -12.63
CA TYR A 51 -7.63 17.08 -13.52
C TYR A 51 -8.43 16.77 -14.78
N LYS A 52 -9.73 16.47 -14.65
CA LYS A 52 -10.59 16.14 -15.82
C LYS A 52 -10.60 17.26 -16.86
N LYS A 53 -10.65 18.52 -16.44
CA LYS A 53 -10.60 19.69 -17.35
C LYS A 53 -9.25 19.89 -18.05
N SER A 54 -8.19 19.24 -17.56
CA SER A 54 -6.84 19.34 -18.12
C SER A 54 -6.49 18.16 -19.03
N LEU A 55 -7.39 17.18 -19.18
CA LEU A 55 -7.21 16.02 -20.04
C LEU A 55 -7.22 16.42 -21.51
N ARG A 56 -6.35 15.79 -22.30
CA ARG A 56 -6.26 15.97 -23.74
C ARG A 56 -6.53 14.65 -24.44
N PRO A 57 -7.43 14.59 -25.44
CA PRO A 57 -7.66 13.36 -26.19
C PRO A 57 -6.41 12.95 -26.97
N VAL A 58 -6.16 11.64 -27.03
CA VAL A 58 -5.05 11.03 -27.77
C VAL A 58 -5.58 10.21 -28.93
N ALA A 59 -6.47 9.24 -28.65
CA ALA A 59 -7.03 8.35 -29.66
C ALA A 59 -8.38 7.77 -29.20
N VAL A 60 -9.13 7.21 -30.15
CA VAL A 60 -10.36 6.47 -29.89
C VAL A 60 -10.32 5.17 -30.68
N LYS A 61 -10.66 4.06 -30.03
CA LYS A 61 -10.79 2.73 -30.63
C LYS A 61 -12.08 2.05 -30.18
N GLN A 62 -12.39 0.97 -30.88
CA GLN A 62 -13.35 -0.03 -30.44
C GLN A 62 -12.57 -1.21 -29.86
N VAL A 63 -12.89 -1.59 -28.63
CA VAL A 63 -12.24 -2.71 -27.93
C VAL A 63 -13.25 -3.84 -27.81
N ALA A 64 -12.85 -5.02 -28.28
CA ALA A 64 -13.67 -6.22 -28.15
C ALA A 64 -13.72 -6.71 -26.70
N VAL A 65 -14.94 -6.95 -26.21
CA VAL A 65 -15.21 -7.59 -24.91
C VAL A 65 -16.30 -8.63 -25.17
N GLY A 66 -15.87 -9.85 -25.44
CA GLY A 66 -16.76 -10.88 -25.95
C GLY A 66 -17.28 -10.63 -27.34
N TRP A 67 -18.59 -10.80 -27.49
CA TRP A 67 -19.32 -10.64 -28.75
C TRP A 67 -19.54 -9.18 -29.15
N ARG A 68 -19.24 -8.22 -28.28
CA ARG A 68 -19.47 -6.79 -28.51
C ARG A 68 -18.17 -6.01 -28.58
N ASN A 69 -18.27 -4.85 -29.21
CA ASN A 69 -17.24 -3.83 -29.23
C ASN A 69 -17.67 -2.66 -28.36
N GLN A 70 -16.77 -2.22 -27.50
CA GLN A 70 -16.98 -1.11 -26.58
C GLN A 70 -16.14 0.09 -27.02
N TYR A 71 -16.72 1.28 -26.92
CA TYR A 71 -15.98 2.52 -27.08
C TYR A 71 -14.82 2.56 -26.08
N CYS A 72 -13.65 2.95 -26.57
CA CYS A 72 -12.47 3.16 -25.75
C CYS A 72 -11.77 4.43 -26.22
N GLY A 73 -11.95 5.53 -25.49
CA GLY A 73 -11.11 6.71 -25.64
C GLY A 73 -9.83 6.55 -24.81
N ILE A 74 -8.77 7.24 -25.20
CA ILE A 74 -7.63 7.50 -24.32
C ILE A 74 -7.33 8.99 -24.30
N GLU A 75 -7.23 9.52 -23.09
CA GLU A 75 -6.86 10.90 -22.81
C GLU A 75 -5.57 10.94 -22.00
N GLU A 76 -4.83 12.04 -22.08
CA GLU A 76 -3.59 12.21 -21.32
C GLU A 76 -3.54 13.53 -20.55
N LEU A 77 -2.77 13.52 -19.45
CA LEU A 77 -2.24 14.71 -18.81
C LEU A 77 -0.81 14.46 -18.33
N THR A 78 -0.06 15.54 -18.11
CA THR A 78 1.25 15.47 -17.46
C THR A 78 1.18 16.15 -16.10
N LEU A 79 1.50 15.40 -15.04
CA LEU A 79 1.53 15.91 -13.66
C LEU A 79 2.90 15.64 -13.05
N ASP A 80 3.56 16.67 -12.51
CA ASP A 80 4.91 16.60 -11.94
C ASP A 80 5.93 15.92 -12.87
N GLY A 81 5.78 16.14 -14.18
CA GLY A 81 6.61 15.54 -15.22
C GLY A 81 6.21 14.12 -15.62
N ILE A 82 5.31 13.43 -14.89
CA ILE A 82 4.84 12.08 -15.24
C ILE A 82 3.65 12.19 -16.20
N LYS A 83 3.72 11.48 -17.33
CA LYS A 83 2.59 11.37 -18.26
C LYS A 83 1.63 10.28 -17.78
N VAL A 84 0.36 10.63 -17.69
CA VAL A 84 -0.72 9.75 -17.23
C VAL A 84 -1.76 9.65 -18.33
N TYR A 85 -2.13 8.42 -18.67
CA TYR A 85 -3.15 8.06 -19.64
C TYR A 85 -4.41 7.58 -18.91
N PHE A 86 -5.56 7.97 -19.44
CA PHE A 86 -6.87 7.64 -18.88
C PHE A 86 -7.70 6.93 -19.94
N ILE A 87 -8.03 5.68 -19.69
CA ILE A 87 -8.97 4.90 -20.51
C ILE A 87 -10.38 5.40 -20.24
N ASP A 88 -10.95 6.04 -21.24
CA ASP A 88 -12.27 6.64 -21.24
C ASP A 88 -13.32 5.66 -21.74
N ASN A 89 -14.18 5.23 -20.83
CA ASN A 89 -15.40 4.49 -21.11
C ASN A 89 -16.39 4.80 -19.98
N GLU A 90 -17.36 5.68 -20.25
CA GLU A 90 -18.33 6.12 -19.24
C GLU A 90 -19.21 4.96 -18.75
N TYR A 91 -19.50 3.98 -19.59
CA TYR A 91 -20.29 2.81 -19.21
C TYR A 91 -19.65 2.01 -18.06
N TYR A 92 -18.33 1.81 -18.10
CA TYR A 92 -17.59 1.06 -17.07
C TYR A 92 -17.07 1.92 -15.94
N PHE A 93 -16.60 3.14 -16.21
CA PHE A 93 -15.84 3.95 -15.23
C PHE A 93 -16.55 5.26 -14.83
N GLY A 94 -17.62 5.65 -15.51
CA GLY A 94 -18.46 6.80 -15.17
C GLY A 94 -19.37 6.58 -13.96
N ARG A 95 -18.92 5.84 -12.94
CA ARG A 95 -19.71 5.42 -11.77
C ARG A 95 -19.07 5.91 -10.47
N ASP A 96 -19.85 5.98 -9.38
CA ASP A 96 -19.42 6.56 -8.10
C ASP A 96 -18.36 5.74 -7.35
N GLY A 97 -18.27 4.44 -7.62
CA GLY A 97 -17.35 3.51 -6.97
C GLY A 97 -16.27 2.97 -7.91
N ILE A 98 -15.19 2.46 -7.31
CA ILE A 98 -14.07 1.86 -8.04
C ILE A 98 -14.29 0.35 -8.21
N TYR A 99 -14.65 -0.35 -7.13
CA TYR A 99 -14.77 -1.81 -7.04
C TYR A 99 -16.08 -2.25 -6.39
N GLY A 100 -16.35 -3.55 -6.44
CA GLY A 100 -17.48 -4.20 -5.78
C GLY A 100 -18.72 -4.26 -6.64
N TYR A 101 -18.59 -4.06 -7.95
CA TYR A 101 -19.71 -4.18 -8.87
C TYR A 101 -19.85 -5.61 -9.36
N MET A 102 -21.10 -6.01 -9.63
CA MET A 102 -21.42 -7.35 -10.16
C MET A 102 -20.73 -7.64 -11.50
N ASP A 103 -20.44 -6.59 -12.28
CA ASP A 103 -19.77 -6.65 -13.57
C ASP A 103 -18.26 -6.36 -13.50
N ASP A 104 -17.61 -6.43 -12.34
CA ASP A 104 -16.17 -6.16 -12.22
C ASP A 104 -15.32 -7.08 -13.11
N GLY A 105 -15.73 -8.34 -13.27
CA GLY A 105 -15.07 -9.26 -14.21
C GLY A 105 -15.07 -8.74 -15.65
N GLU A 106 -16.16 -8.12 -16.08
CA GLU A 106 -16.30 -7.49 -17.39
C GLU A 106 -15.51 -6.18 -17.48
N ARG A 107 -15.67 -5.29 -16.50
CA ARG A 107 -15.01 -3.97 -16.43
C ARG A 107 -13.49 -4.10 -16.53
N PHE A 108 -12.93 -5.02 -15.76
CA PHE A 108 -11.49 -5.24 -15.76
C PHE A 108 -11.05 -6.11 -16.94
N SER A 109 -11.87 -7.01 -17.49
CA SER A 109 -11.56 -7.64 -18.78
C SER A 109 -11.42 -6.61 -19.90
N PHE A 110 -12.33 -5.64 -19.97
CA PHE A 110 -12.22 -4.49 -20.87
C PHE A 110 -10.94 -3.70 -20.63
N PHE A 111 -10.63 -3.35 -19.37
CA PHE A 111 -9.46 -2.54 -19.05
C PHE A 111 -8.15 -3.23 -19.45
N ASN A 112 -7.99 -4.51 -19.12
CA ASN A 112 -6.80 -5.29 -19.47
C ASN A 112 -6.60 -5.33 -20.99
N ARG A 113 -7.69 -5.48 -21.75
CA ARG A 113 -7.67 -5.45 -23.22
C ARG A 113 -7.35 -4.06 -23.77
N ALA A 114 -8.01 -3.03 -23.24
CA ALA A 114 -7.87 -1.64 -23.67
C ALA A 114 -6.44 -1.13 -23.51
N ILE A 115 -5.75 -1.53 -22.44
CA ILE A 115 -4.32 -1.21 -22.24
C ILE A 115 -3.51 -1.66 -23.47
N LEU A 116 -3.66 -2.92 -23.89
CA LEU A 116 -2.91 -3.49 -25.02
C LEU A 116 -3.33 -2.89 -26.37
N GLU A 117 -4.62 -2.68 -26.60
CA GLU A 117 -5.15 -2.11 -27.85
C GLU A 117 -4.74 -0.65 -28.08
N MET A 118 -4.59 0.12 -26.98
CA MET A 118 -4.22 1.53 -27.05
C MET A 118 -2.72 1.77 -27.10
N LEU A 119 -1.87 0.81 -26.71
CA LEU A 119 -0.41 0.96 -26.70
C LEU A 119 0.18 1.55 -28.01
N PRO A 120 -0.20 1.07 -29.22
CA PRO A 120 0.34 1.59 -30.47
C PRO A 120 -0.01 3.06 -30.73
N GLU A 121 -1.05 3.59 -30.09
CA GLU A 121 -1.53 4.97 -30.27
C GLU A 121 -0.77 5.98 -29.39
N LEU A 122 0.05 5.52 -28.44
CA LEU A 122 0.62 6.38 -27.39
C LEU A 122 1.90 7.11 -27.79
N ASN A 123 2.40 6.89 -29.02
CA ASN A 123 3.74 7.26 -29.45
C ASN A 123 4.80 6.87 -28.40
N PHE A 124 4.60 5.70 -27.80
CA PHE A 124 5.37 5.17 -26.69
C PHE A 124 5.30 3.66 -26.71
N ARG A 125 6.45 3.01 -26.80
CA ARG A 125 6.59 1.57 -26.69
C ARG A 125 7.30 1.26 -25.38
N PRO A 126 6.62 0.61 -24.41
CA PRO A 126 7.25 0.23 -23.16
C PRO A 126 8.23 -0.93 -23.38
N ASP A 127 9.38 -0.88 -22.70
CA ASP A 127 10.25 -2.04 -22.52
C ASP A 127 9.65 -2.96 -21.43
N ILE A 128 9.09 -2.34 -20.38
CA ILE A 128 8.39 -3.01 -19.28
C ILE A 128 6.94 -2.52 -19.21
N LEU A 129 6.00 -3.45 -19.17
CA LEU A 129 4.64 -3.21 -18.74
C LEU A 129 4.47 -3.74 -17.31
N HIS A 130 4.31 -2.82 -16.36
CA HIS A 130 4.25 -3.11 -14.93
C HIS A 130 2.80 -3.09 -14.46
N CYS A 131 2.25 -4.26 -14.20
CA CYS A 131 0.88 -4.49 -13.75
C CYS A 131 0.80 -4.50 -12.22
N HIS A 132 -0.26 -3.90 -11.67
CA HIS A 132 -0.51 -3.84 -10.24
C HIS A 132 -1.87 -4.43 -9.88
N ASP A 133 -1.85 -5.42 -8.99
CA ASP A 133 -3.00 -6.17 -8.47
C ASP A 133 -3.91 -6.82 -9.53
N TRP A 134 -4.92 -7.56 -9.07
CA TRP A 134 -5.82 -8.37 -9.90
C TRP A 134 -6.45 -7.59 -11.06
N HIS A 135 -6.69 -6.28 -10.89
CA HIS A 135 -7.30 -5.39 -11.88
C HIS A 135 -6.55 -5.35 -13.22
N THR A 136 -5.24 -5.61 -13.21
CA THR A 136 -4.37 -5.58 -14.41
C THR A 136 -3.62 -6.90 -14.60
N ALA A 137 -3.98 -7.92 -13.81
CA ALA A 137 -3.27 -9.19 -13.77
C ALA A 137 -3.48 -10.05 -15.02
N MET A 138 -4.47 -9.74 -15.86
CA MET A 138 -4.68 -10.46 -17.12
C MET A 138 -3.88 -9.88 -18.28
N VAL A 139 -3.34 -8.65 -18.18
CA VAL A 139 -2.53 -8.06 -19.26
C VAL A 139 -1.37 -8.96 -19.70
N PRO A 140 -0.56 -9.58 -18.80
CA PRO A 140 0.53 -10.47 -19.20
C PRO A 140 0.04 -11.70 -19.99
N LEU A 141 -1.06 -12.32 -19.56
CA LEU A 141 -1.66 -13.42 -20.29
C LEU A 141 -2.17 -12.97 -21.66
N LEU A 142 -2.91 -11.86 -21.72
CA LEU A 142 -3.45 -11.34 -22.98
C LEU A 142 -2.33 -10.96 -23.95
N LEU A 143 -1.26 -10.35 -23.45
CA LEU A 143 -0.06 -10.03 -24.21
C LEU A 143 0.52 -11.29 -24.85
N ASN A 144 0.72 -12.36 -24.06
CA ASN A 144 1.23 -13.64 -24.54
C ASN A 144 0.31 -14.29 -25.57
N ALA A 145 -0.99 -14.41 -25.26
CA ALA A 145 -1.95 -15.14 -26.07
C ALA A 145 -2.25 -14.43 -27.40
N ASN A 146 -2.48 -13.10 -27.36
CA ASN A 146 -3.13 -12.39 -28.47
C ASN A 146 -2.23 -11.36 -29.16
N TYR A 147 -1.12 -10.92 -28.57
CA TYR A 147 -0.32 -9.82 -29.14
C TYR A 147 1.16 -10.13 -29.35
N ARG A 148 1.74 -11.12 -28.65
CA ARG A 148 3.18 -11.42 -28.67
C ARG A 148 3.74 -11.66 -30.08
N HIS A 149 2.92 -12.18 -30.99
CA HIS A 149 3.27 -12.44 -32.38
C HIS A 149 3.37 -11.17 -33.25
N LEU A 150 2.88 -10.03 -32.76
CA LEU A 150 2.95 -8.74 -33.46
C LEU A 150 4.28 -8.02 -33.14
N PRO A 151 5.00 -7.47 -34.13
CA PRO A 151 6.32 -6.87 -33.93
C PRO A 151 6.39 -5.75 -32.88
N PHE A 152 5.30 -4.99 -32.70
CA PHE A 152 5.27 -3.93 -31.69
C PHE A 152 5.41 -4.48 -30.25
N TYR A 153 4.87 -5.68 -30.00
CA TYR A 153 4.69 -6.26 -28.67
C TYR A 153 5.69 -7.37 -28.32
N SER A 154 6.43 -7.90 -29.31
CA SER A 154 7.25 -9.11 -29.16
C SER A 154 8.22 -9.05 -27.97
N ASP A 155 8.86 -7.89 -27.76
CA ASP A 155 9.93 -7.73 -26.79
C ASP A 155 9.47 -7.07 -25.48
N ILE A 156 8.18 -6.76 -25.34
CA ILE A 156 7.64 -6.11 -24.13
C ILE A 156 7.67 -7.11 -22.98
N ARG A 157 8.44 -6.82 -21.93
CA ARG A 157 8.46 -7.63 -20.71
C ARG A 157 7.42 -7.16 -19.71
N THR A 158 7.05 -8.03 -18.79
CA THR A 158 5.99 -7.81 -17.82
C THR A 158 6.47 -8.02 -16.39
N VAL A 159 6.15 -7.07 -15.53
CA VAL A 159 6.32 -7.19 -14.07
C VAL A 159 4.95 -7.10 -13.44
N PHE A 160 4.66 -7.95 -12.46
CA PHE A 160 3.40 -7.91 -11.72
C PHE A 160 3.65 -7.67 -10.24
N THR A 161 3.02 -6.66 -9.64
CA THR A 161 3.11 -6.39 -8.19
C THR A 161 1.83 -6.76 -7.46
N ILE A 162 1.99 -7.56 -6.41
CA ILE A 162 0.96 -7.85 -5.41
C ILE A 162 1.04 -6.80 -4.29
N HIS A 163 0.03 -5.96 -4.12
CA HIS A 163 -0.09 -5.05 -2.97
C HIS A 163 -0.90 -5.67 -1.85
N ASN A 164 -1.86 -6.53 -2.20
CA ASN A 164 -2.68 -7.26 -1.24
C ASN A 164 -3.21 -8.56 -1.85
N LEU A 165 -2.79 -9.70 -1.31
CA LEU A 165 -3.16 -11.03 -1.83
C LEU A 165 -4.59 -11.45 -1.45
N LEU A 166 -5.24 -10.73 -0.53
CA LEU A 166 -6.63 -11.01 -0.15
C LEU A 166 -7.61 -10.79 -1.30
N TYR A 167 -7.35 -9.83 -2.20
CA TYR A 167 -8.23 -9.50 -3.31
C TYR A 167 -7.66 -10.06 -4.62
N GLN A 168 -8.26 -11.13 -5.12
CA GLN A 168 -7.67 -11.92 -6.20
C GLN A 168 -8.37 -11.78 -7.57
N GLY A 169 -9.56 -11.16 -7.62
CA GLY A 169 -10.35 -11.11 -8.86
C GLY A 169 -10.82 -12.51 -9.27
N ASP A 170 -11.71 -13.07 -8.46
CA ASP A 170 -12.26 -14.41 -8.64
C ASP A 170 -13.60 -14.34 -9.41
N PHE A 171 -13.66 -15.04 -10.55
CA PHE A 171 -14.76 -14.94 -11.50
C PHE A 171 -15.20 -16.31 -12.05
N PRO A 172 -16.42 -16.41 -12.62
CA PRO A 172 -16.85 -17.60 -13.35
C PRO A 172 -15.98 -17.89 -14.59
N TYR A 173 -15.97 -19.15 -15.04
CA TYR A 173 -15.22 -19.61 -16.22
C TYR A 173 -15.56 -18.80 -17.49
N GLU A 174 -16.82 -18.40 -17.63
CA GLU A 174 -17.35 -17.67 -18.77
C GLU A 174 -16.63 -16.34 -18.99
N VAL A 175 -16.07 -15.72 -17.94
CA VAL A 175 -15.26 -14.50 -18.09
C VAL A 175 -14.03 -14.76 -18.96
N LEU A 176 -13.41 -15.94 -18.88
CA LEU A 176 -12.26 -16.31 -19.69
C LEU A 176 -12.63 -16.40 -21.17
N THR A 177 -13.68 -17.16 -21.48
CA THR A 177 -14.06 -17.48 -22.86
C THR A 177 -14.86 -16.37 -23.50
N GLU A 178 -15.80 -15.78 -22.77
CA GLU A 178 -16.77 -14.82 -23.30
C GLU A 178 -16.35 -13.38 -23.13
N LEU A 179 -15.44 -13.00 -22.23
CA LEU A 179 -15.06 -11.58 -22.04
C LEU A 179 -13.61 -11.33 -22.43
N LEU A 180 -12.71 -12.21 -22.00
CA LEU A 180 -11.29 -12.15 -22.36
C LEU A 180 -11.00 -12.73 -23.74
N ASN A 181 -11.96 -13.44 -24.37
CA ASN A 181 -11.79 -14.11 -25.67
C ASN A 181 -10.55 -15.03 -25.70
N LEU A 182 -10.36 -15.80 -24.63
CA LEU A 182 -9.32 -16.82 -24.52
C LEU A 182 -9.96 -18.20 -24.57
N ASP A 183 -9.29 -19.16 -25.21
CA ASP A 183 -9.79 -20.53 -25.26
C ASP A 183 -9.55 -21.28 -23.94
N GLY A 184 -10.21 -22.42 -23.78
CA GLY A 184 -10.17 -23.21 -22.54
C GLY A 184 -8.79 -23.78 -22.19
N SER A 185 -7.80 -23.75 -23.09
CA SER A 185 -6.45 -24.26 -22.79
C SER A 185 -5.72 -23.50 -21.68
N TYR A 186 -6.12 -22.25 -21.43
CA TYR A 186 -5.59 -21.45 -20.31
C TYR A 186 -6.24 -21.79 -18.97
N PHE A 187 -7.41 -22.45 -18.98
CA PHE A 187 -8.17 -22.82 -17.80
C PHE A 187 -7.70 -24.16 -17.22
N THR A 188 -6.48 -24.16 -16.69
CA THR A 188 -5.85 -25.33 -16.09
C THR A 188 -5.31 -25.01 -14.70
N PRO A 189 -5.04 -26.04 -13.86
CA PRO A 189 -4.40 -25.86 -12.57
C PRO A 189 -3.02 -25.20 -12.67
N GLU A 190 -2.32 -25.32 -13.80
CA GLU A 190 -1.07 -24.61 -14.08
C GLU A 190 -1.29 -23.22 -14.68
N GLY A 191 -2.47 -22.96 -15.23
CA GLY A 191 -2.91 -21.69 -15.81
C GLY A 191 -3.74 -20.86 -14.83
N VAL A 192 -4.89 -20.36 -15.27
CA VAL A 192 -5.69 -19.38 -14.52
C VAL A 192 -6.81 -19.96 -13.66
N GLU A 193 -7.02 -21.28 -13.70
CA GLU A 193 -8.10 -21.94 -12.96
C GLU A 193 -7.75 -22.08 -11.47
N TYR A 194 -8.70 -21.82 -10.59
CA TYR A 194 -8.57 -22.03 -9.15
C TYR A 194 -9.92 -22.46 -8.57
N HIS A 195 -10.01 -23.70 -8.08
CA HIS A 195 -11.23 -24.31 -7.55
C HIS A 195 -12.46 -24.20 -8.48
N GLY A 196 -12.26 -24.47 -9.76
CA GLY A 196 -13.29 -24.42 -10.81
C GLY A 196 -13.67 -23.00 -11.23
N ARG A 197 -12.90 -21.99 -10.81
CA ARG A 197 -13.16 -20.57 -11.08
C ARG A 197 -11.95 -19.91 -11.72
N LEU A 198 -12.17 -18.80 -12.41
CA LEU A 198 -11.12 -17.99 -13.02
C LEU A 198 -10.54 -17.06 -11.96
N ASN A 199 -9.22 -17.07 -11.78
CA ASN A 199 -8.54 -16.20 -10.82
C ASN A 199 -7.57 -15.25 -11.53
N PHE A 200 -7.89 -13.96 -11.55
CA PHE A 200 -7.09 -12.95 -12.25
C PHE A 200 -5.69 -12.81 -11.64
N MET A 201 -5.59 -12.75 -10.31
CA MET A 201 -4.32 -12.69 -9.59
C MET A 201 -3.41 -13.85 -10.01
N LYS A 202 -3.96 -15.08 -10.03
CA LYS A 202 -3.24 -16.26 -10.50
C LYS A 202 -2.75 -16.11 -11.94
N GLY A 203 -3.54 -15.50 -12.81
CA GLY A 203 -3.13 -15.13 -14.17
C GLY A 203 -1.89 -14.22 -14.19
N GLY A 204 -1.88 -13.16 -13.39
CA GLY A 204 -0.73 -12.26 -13.27
C GLY A 204 0.53 -12.99 -12.77
N LEU A 205 0.37 -13.80 -11.72
CA LEU A 205 1.46 -14.60 -11.16
C LEU A 205 2.05 -15.60 -12.16
N THR A 206 1.20 -16.24 -12.95
CA THR A 206 1.60 -17.31 -13.86
C THR A 206 2.29 -16.76 -15.10
N TYR A 207 1.76 -15.69 -15.69
CA TYR A 207 2.13 -15.24 -17.04
C TYR A 207 3.05 -14.02 -17.08
N SER A 208 3.33 -13.36 -15.95
CA SER A 208 4.33 -12.28 -15.91
C SER A 208 5.77 -12.78 -15.95
N ASP A 209 6.69 -12.02 -16.52
CA ASP A 209 8.11 -12.41 -16.54
C ASP A 209 8.68 -12.42 -15.10
N HIS A 210 8.31 -11.44 -14.27
CA HIS A 210 8.70 -11.37 -12.85
C HIS A 210 7.55 -10.89 -11.95
N VAL A 211 7.50 -11.41 -10.73
CA VAL A 211 6.53 -11.01 -9.70
C VAL A 211 7.23 -10.27 -8.58
N THR A 212 6.63 -9.16 -8.16
CA THR A 212 7.08 -8.37 -7.01
C THR A 212 5.98 -8.29 -5.97
N THR A 213 6.35 -8.06 -4.72
CA THR A 213 5.43 -7.67 -3.67
C THR A 213 6.06 -6.62 -2.77
N VAL A 214 5.29 -6.08 -1.82
CA VAL A 214 5.58 -4.80 -1.17
C VAL A 214 6.49 -4.90 0.07
N SER A 215 7.04 -6.08 0.37
CA SER A 215 8.13 -6.25 1.34
C SER A 215 8.81 -7.64 1.27
N PRO A 216 10.10 -7.79 1.62
CA PRO A 216 10.80 -9.07 1.67
C PRO A 216 10.16 -10.12 2.59
N THR A 217 9.87 -9.76 3.84
CA THR A 217 9.22 -10.69 4.79
C THR A 217 7.85 -11.13 4.25
N TYR A 218 7.08 -10.21 3.66
CA TYR A 218 5.79 -10.56 3.07
C TYR A 218 5.93 -11.51 1.87
N ALA A 219 6.98 -11.36 1.05
CA ALA A 219 7.26 -12.27 -0.04
C ALA A 219 7.52 -13.71 0.44
N GLU A 220 8.11 -13.88 1.62
CA GLU A 220 8.28 -15.19 2.27
C GLU A 220 6.98 -15.67 2.89
N GLU A 221 6.27 -14.81 3.62
CA GLU A 221 5.02 -15.13 4.31
C GLU A 221 3.96 -15.68 3.35
N ILE A 222 3.74 -15.05 2.19
CA ILE A 222 2.71 -15.49 1.22
C ILE A 222 2.99 -16.84 0.55
N GLN A 223 4.16 -17.44 0.78
CA GLN A 223 4.48 -18.81 0.34
C GLN A 223 4.02 -19.87 1.36
N THR A 224 3.44 -19.43 2.48
CA THR A 224 2.84 -20.27 3.52
C THR A 224 1.32 -20.31 3.40
N GLU A 225 0.69 -21.40 3.83
CA GLU A 225 -0.78 -21.56 3.78
C GLU A 225 -1.53 -20.47 4.57
N PHE A 226 -0.93 -19.96 5.66
CA PHE A 226 -1.57 -18.97 6.52
C PHE A 226 -1.75 -17.61 5.82
N TYR A 227 -0.82 -17.23 4.94
CA TYR A 227 -0.80 -15.92 4.28
C TYR A 227 -1.00 -15.99 2.76
N GLY A 228 -0.86 -17.17 2.15
CA GLY A 228 -0.89 -17.33 0.69
C GLY A 228 -2.29 -17.33 0.08
N TYR A 229 -3.35 -17.35 0.90
CA TYR A 229 -4.74 -17.31 0.45
C TYR A 229 -5.04 -18.30 -0.69
N GLY A 230 -4.46 -19.51 -0.61
CA GLY A 230 -4.65 -20.57 -1.58
C GLY A 230 -3.70 -20.56 -2.78
N LEU A 231 -2.89 -19.51 -2.92
CA LEU A 231 -1.89 -19.36 -3.98
C LEU A 231 -0.47 -19.67 -3.48
N GLU A 232 -0.30 -20.10 -2.23
CA GLU A 232 0.99 -20.38 -1.60
C GLU A 232 1.86 -21.35 -2.40
N GLY A 233 1.26 -22.39 -3.00
CA GLY A 233 2.00 -23.37 -3.81
C GLY A 233 2.58 -22.75 -5.08
N LEU A 234 1.83 -21.88 -5.75
CA LEU A 234 2.30 -21.13 -6.92
C LEU A 234 3.36 -20.10 -6.52
N LEU A 235 3.13 -19.36 -5.43
CA LEU A 235 4.07 -18.35 -4.94
C LEU A 235 5.39 -18.96 -4.51
N ARG A 236 5.36 -20.13 -3.85
CA ARG A 236 6.57 -20.89 -3.51
C ARG A 236 7.35 -21.30 -4.75
N LYS A 237 6.66 -21.84 -5.76
CA LYS A 237 7.28 -22.17 -7.05
C LYS A 237 7.94 -20.95 -7.70
N LEU A 238 7.32 -19.77 -7.64
CA LEU A 238 7.91 -18.53 -8.15
C LEU A 238 9.12 -18.09 -7.31
N GLY A 239 9.06 -18.24 -5.98
CA GLY A 239 10.17 -18.00 -5.07
C GLY A 239 11.38 -18.88 -5.38
N ASP A 240 11.17 -20.20 -5.51
CA ASP A 240 12.22 -21.18 -5.86
C ASP A 240 12.87 -20.89 -7.22
N GLN A 241 12.12 -20.29 -8.15
CA GLN A 241 12.59 -19.87 -9.47
C GLN A 241 13.33 -18.52 -9.45
N GLY A 242 13.40 -17.83 -8.31
CA GLY A 242 13.92 -16.46 -8.21
C GLY A 242 13.05 -15.41 -8.93
N ARG A 243 11.78 -15.73 -9.21
CA ARG A 243 10.81 -14.87 -9.91
C ARG A 243 9.84 -14.13 -8.99
N LEU A 244 10.02 -14.25 -7.67
CA LEU A 244 9.27 -13.51 -6.65
C LEU A 244 10.24 -12.65 -5.83
N THR A 245 9.99 -11.34 -5.76
CA THR A 245 10.84 -10.42 -4.98
C THR A 245 10.01 -9.45 -4.14
N GLY A 246 10.30 -9.38 -2.85
CA GLY A 246 9.74 -8.37 -1.97
C GLY A 246 10.55 -7.08 -1.99
N ILE A 247 9.89 -5.93 -2.20
CA ILE A 247 10.50 -4.60 -2.19
C ILE A 247 9.68 -3.70 -1.27
N VAL A 248 10.32 -3.25 -0.19
CA VAL A 248 9.71 -2.35 0.80
C VAL A 248 9.25 -1.04 0.12
N ASN A 249 8.04 -0.57 0.45
CA ASN A 249 7.57 0.73 -0.02
C ASN A 249 8.30 1.90 0.65
N GLY A 250 8.42 3.01 -0.08
CA GLY A 250 8.81 4.29 0.49
C GLY A 250 7.61 5.15 0.92
N ILE A 251 7.91 6.34 1.44
CA ILE A 251 6.94 7.41 1.70
C ILE A 251 7.31 8.68 0.93
N ASP A 252 6.33 9.56 0.71
CA ASP A 252 6.60 10.92 0.24
C ASP A 252 7.20 11.76 1.38
N THR A 253 8.52 11.72 1.50
CA THR A 253 9.30 12.43 2.54
C THR A 253 9.29 13.94 2.38
N LYS A 254 8.81 14.49 1.25
CA LYS A 254 8.62 15.93 1.06
C LYS A 254 7.29 16.38 1.63
N SER A 255 6.23 15.61 1.37
CA SER A 255 4.91 15.83 1.95
C SER A 255 4.90 15.57 3.46
N TYR A 256 5.50 14.46 3.89
CA TYR A 256 5.60 14.04 5.30
C TYR A 256 6.95 14.43 5.89
N ASN A 257 7.11 15.73 6.17
CA ASN A 257 8.34 16.30 6.70
C ASN A 257 8.07 17.18 7.93
N PRO A 258 8.44 16.76 9.16
CA PRO A 258 8.17 17.55 10.35
C PRO A 258 8.85 18.94 10.33
N ALA A 259 9.87 19.15 9.48
CA ALA A 259 10.55 20.44 9.38
C ALA A 259 9.78 21.47 8.54
N THR A 260 8.87 21.02 7.67
CA THR A 260 8.12 21.88 6.74
C THR A 260 6.61 21.68 6.81
N ASP A 261 6.12 20.66 7.53
CA ASP A 261 4.69 20.36 7.66
C ASP A 261 3.97 21.51 8.39
N ASN A 262 3.05 22.18 7.69
CA ASN A 262 2.26 23.28 8.23
C ASN A 262 1.05 22.80 9.05
N ARG A 263 0.78 21.49 9.08
CA ARG A 263 -0.39 20.91 9.76
C ARG A 263 -0.11 20.54 11.22
N ILE A 264 1.14 20.58 11.64
CA ILE A 264 1.58 20.30 13.03
C ILE A 264 1.79 21.61 13.80
N TYR A 265 1.73 21.56 15.14
CA TYR A 265 1.78 22.77 15.98
C TYR A 265 3.14 23.46 15.95
N THR A 266 4.22 22.68 16.06
CA THR A 266 5.59 23.18 16.01
C THR A 266 6.39 22.36 15.01
N LYS A 267 7.04 23.01 14.03
CA LYS A 267 7.95 22.35 13.08
C LYS A 267 9.30 21.99 13.71
N TYR A 268 9.82 20.81 13.41
CA TYR A 268 11.11 20.33 13.92
C TYR A 268 11.82 19.41 12.92
N ARG A 269 13.15 19.31 13.07
CA ARG A 269 13.94 18.29 12.38
C ARG A 269 14.05 17.05 13.26
N THR A 270 14.78 17.18 14.37
CA THR A 270 15.06 16.09 15.31
C THR A 270 14.84 16.48 16.78
N SER A 271 14.29 17.68 17.03
CA SER A 271 14.19 18.24 18.38
C SER A 271 13.08 17.60 19.19
N LEU A 272 13.46 16.82 20.21
CA LEU A 272 12.51 16.22 21.16
C LEU A 272 11.75 17.27 21.97
N THR A 273 12.35 18.43 22.27
CA THR A 273 11.65 19.55 22.93
C THR A 273 10.47 20.04 22.09
N LYS A 274 10.70 20.26 20.79
CA LYS A 274 9.63 20.67 19.86
C LYS A 274 8.62 19.55 19.63
N LYS A 275 9.03 18.29 19.71
CA LYS A 275 8.09 17.15 19.72
C LYS A 275 7.18 17.20 20.96
N LYS A 276 7.72 17.49 22.14
CA LYS A 276 6.93 17.73 23.36
C LYS A 276 5.96 18.91 23.22
N GLU A 277 6.33 19.99 22.52
CA GLU A 277 5.39 21.09 22.23
C GLU A 277 4.20 20.62 21.37
N ASN A 278 4.45 19.78 20.36
CA ASN A 278 3.37 19.16 19.58
C ASN A 278 2.46 18.28 20.45
N LYS A 279 3.05 17.51 21.38
CA LYS A 279 2.31 16.71 22.35
C LYS A 279 1.41 17.55 23.25
N ILE A 280 1.92 18.66 23.77
CA ILE A 280 1.13 19.62 24.57
C ILE A 280 -0.03 20.17 23.74
N GLY A 281 0.22 20.55 22.48
CA GLY A 281 -0.82 21.01 21.55
C GLY A 281 -1.90 19.96 21.33
N LEU A 282 -1.50 18.71 21.07
CA LEU A 282 -2.44 17.63 20.82
C LEU A 282 -3.23 17.26 22.08
N GLN A 283 -2.60 17.22 23.26
CA GLN A 283 -3.30 16.97 24.52
C GLN A 283 -4.44 17.98 24.73
N LYS A 284 -4.19 19.27 24.46
CA LYS A 284 -5.21 20.32 24.53
C LYS A 284 -6.33 20.12 23.52
N GLU A 285 -5.98 19.85 22.26
CA GLU A 285 -6.97 19.64 21.18
C GLU A 285 -7.87 18.43 21.44
N LEU A 286 -7.33 17.37 22.05
CA LEU A 286 -8.05 16.13 22.35
C LEU A 286 -8.76 16.15 23.72
N GLY A 287 -8.66 17.23 24.49
CA GLY A 287 -9.24 17.34 25.84
C GLY A 287 -8.57 16.46 26.89
N LEU A 288 -7.35 15.98 26.64
CA LEU A 288 -6.56 15.19 27.58
C LEU A 288 -5.82 16.11 28.57
N PRO A 289 -5.51 15.62 29.80
CA PRO A 289 -4.62 16.33 30.72
C PRO A 289 -3.29 16.67 30.05
N VAL A 290 -2.87 17.94 30.15
CA VAL A 290 -1.60 18.41 29.58
C VAL A 290 -0.45 17.95 30.47
N ARG A 291 0.11 16.78 30.15
CA ARG A 291 1.20 16.14 30.88
C ARG A 291 2.30 15.73 29.88
N PRO A 292 3.29 16.59 29.60
CA PRO A 292 4.28 16.33 28.55
C PRO A 292 5.17 15.11 28.83
N ASP A 293 5.34 14.72 30.10
CA ASP A 293 6.21 13.61 30.51
C ASP A 293 5.49 12.26 30.60
N VAL A 294 4.16 12.22 30.42
CA VAL A 294 3.38 10.95 30.37
C VAL A 294 3.46 10.35 28.98
N PRO A 295 3.91 9.11 28.78
CA PRO A 295 3.98 8.49 27.46
C PRO A 295 2.62 8.55 26.73
N MET A 296 2.64 9.01 25.48
CA MET A 296 1.48 8.99 24.59
C MET A 296 1.67 7.91 23.52
N ILE A 297 0.79 6.91 23.55
CA ILE A 297 0.70 5.85 22.54
C ILE A 297 -0.41 6.22 21.57
N ALA A 298 -0.15 6.13 20.28
CA ALA A 298 -1.13 6.43 19.25
C ALA A 298 -1.37 5.30 18.26
N MET A 299 -2.57 5.27 17.68
CA MET A 299 -2.94 4.45 16.53
C MET A 299 -3.65 5.33 15.50
N VAL A 300 -3.23 5.27 14.24
CA VAL A 300 -3.98 5.85 13.11
C VAL A 300 -4.23 4.73 12.10
N THR A 301 -5.43 4.16 12.11
CA THR A 301 -5.71 2.95 11.33
C THR A 301 -7.19 2.83 10.95
N ARG A 302 -7.48 2.03 9.93
CA ARG A 302 -8.86 1.52 9.75
C ARG A 302 -9.22 0.63 10.93
N LEU A 303 -10.44 0.74 11.41
CA LEU A 303 -10.92 -0.01 12.55
C LEU A 303 -11.48 -1.37 12.11
N VAL A 304 -10.61 -2.30 11.69
CA VAL A 304 -11.00 -3.62 11.18
C VAL A 304 -10.10 -4.72 11.79
N ASP A 305 -10.59 -5.96 11.83
CA ASP A 305 -9.93 -7.10 12.49
C ASP A 305 -8.46 -7.29 12.11
N MET A 306 -8.13 -7.14 10.81
CA MET A 306 -6.76 -7.32 10.31
C MET A 306 -5.73 -6.38 10.97
N LYS A 307 -6.18 -5.31 11.62
CA LYS A 307 -5.34 -4.30 12.28
C LYS A 307 -5.05 -4.62 13.76
N GLY A 308 -5.36 -5.83 14.23
CA GLY A 308 -4.98 -6.28 15.56
C GLY A 308 -5.79 -5.67 16.69
N LEU A 309 -6.99 -5.17 16.40
CA LEU A 309 -7.79 -4.43 17.36
C LEU A 309 -8.38 -5.33 18.44
N ASP A 310 -8.61 -6.61 18.13
CA ASP A 310 -8.94 -7.65 19.09
C ASP A 310 -7.85 -7.83 20.17
N LEU A 311 -6.56 -7.69 19.80
CA LEU A 311 -5.47 -7.68 20.79
C LEU A 311 -5.58 -6.44 21.68
N VAL A 312 -5.85 -5.26 21.09
CA VAL A 312 -5.98 -4.00 21.81
C VAL A 312 -7.15 -4.03 22.78
N THR A 313 -8.35 -4.39 22.32
CA THR A 313 -9.55 -4.43 23.17
C THR A 313 -9.41 -5.42 24.32
N ARG A 314 -8.59 -6.47 24.17
CA ARG A 314 -8.36 -7.47 25.20
C ARG A 314 -7.54 -6.98 26.41
N VAL A 315 -6.66 -5.99 26.23
CA VAL A 315 -5.72 -5.52 27.28
C VAL A 315 -5.75 -4.02 27.54
N LEU A 316 -6.43 -3.22 26.73
CA LEU A 316 -6.38 -1.75 26.86
C LEU A 316 -6.95 -1.26 28.20
N ASP A 317 -8.04 -1.85 28.71
CA ASP A 317 -8.58 -1.48 30.03
C ASP A 317 -7.55 -1.76 31.15
N GLU A 318 -6.76 -2.84 31.04
CA GLU A 318 -5.67 -3.15 31.97
C GLU A 318 -4.57 -2.08 31.90
N ILE A 319 -4.11 -1.74 30.69
CA ILE A 319 -3.06 -0.72 30.48
C ILE A 319 -3.53 0.63 31.03
N LEU A 320 -4.74 1.07 30.67
CA LEU A 320 -5.25 2.38 31.08
C LEU A 320 -5.50 2.46 32.59
N TYR A 321 -5.80 1.33 33.25
CA TYR A 321 -5.98 1.28 34.69
C TYR A 321 -4.63 1.33 35.44
N TYR A 322 -3.71 0.42 35.13
CA TYR A 322 -2.48 0.22 35.91
C TYR A 322 -1.31 1.12 35.49
N ASP A 323 -1.24 1.52 34.22
CA ASP A 323 -0.09 2.24 33.67
C ASP A 323 -0.41 3.75 33.51
N ASP A 324 0.56 4.61 33.86
CA ASP A 324 0.44 6.06 33.68
C ASP A 324 0.82 6.45 32.24
N ILE A 325 -0.14 6.30 31.33
CA ILE A 325 -0.01 6.61 29.90
C ILE A 325 -1.22 7.40 29.39
N GLN A 326 -1.10 7.92 28.18
CA GLN A 326 -2.22 8.36 27.35
C GLN A 326 -2.30 7.54 26.07
N PHE A 327 -3.52 7.28 25.61
CA PHE A 327 -3.80 6.51 24.40
C PHE A 327 -4.69 7.30 23.45
N VAL A 328 -4.28 7.43 22.19
CA VAL A 328 -5.03 8.15 21.16
C VAL A 328 -5.28 7.23 19.98
N VAL A 329 -6.54 7.06 19.58
CA VAL A 329 -6.90 6.33 18.36
C VAL A 329 -7.61 7.25 17.38
N LEU A 330 -7.21 7.22 16.11
CA LEU A 330 -7.87 7.88 15.00
C LEU A 330 -8.20 6.85 13.91
N GLY A 331 -9.48 6.74 13.56
CA GLY A 331 -9.90 5.79 12.54
C GLY A 331 -11.41 5.56 12.48
N THR A 332 -11.85 5.00 11.37
CA THR A 332 -13.22 4.50 11.17
C THR A 332 -13.18 3.09 10.60
N GLY A 333 -14.27 2.34 10.70
CA GLY A 333 -14.34 0.97 10.20
C GLY A 333 -15.55 0.21 10.73
N ASP A 334 -15.30 -0.95 11.33
CA ASP A 334 -16.33 -1.80 11.92
C ASP A 334 -17.05 -1.07 13.06
N PRO A 335 -18.39 -0.99 13.03
CA PRO A 335 -19.19 -0.37 14.09
C PRO A 335 -18.93 -0.93 15.49
N ALA A 336 -18.59 -2.22 15.62
CA ALA A 336 -18.29 -2.84 16.91
C ALA A 336 -16.99 -2.27 17.52
N PHE A 337 -15.93 -2.13 16.72
CA PHE A 337 -14.70 -1.49 17.19
C PHE A 337 -14.91 0.00 17.48
N GLU A 338 -15.61 0.71 16.59
CA GLU A 338 -15.96 2.12 16.82
C GLU A 338 -16.73 2.32 18.13
N HIS A 339 -17.73 1.48 18.38
CA HIS A 339 -18.48 1.51 19.63
C HIS A 339 -17.59 1.22 20.84
N TRP A 340 -16.79 0.17 20.78
CA TRP A 340 -15.91 -0.22 21.87
C TRP A 340 -14.90 0.88 22.23
N PHE A 341 -14.23 1.50 21.24
CA PHE A 341 -13.28 2.59 21.49
C PHE A 341 -13.98 3.85 22.02
N ARG A 342 -15.21 4.14 21.58
CA ARG A 342 -16.02 5.23 22.12
C ARG A 342 -16.34 5.02 23.60
N GLU A 343 -16.75 3.81 23.97
CA GLU A 343 -17.02 3.46 25.37
C GLU A 343 -15.75 3.50 26.24
N ALA A 344 -14.64 2.97 25.74
CA ALA A 344 -13.37 3.00 26.46
C ALA A 344 -12.88 4.45 26.72
N ALA A 345 -13.05 5.36 25.75
CA ALA A 345 -12.79 6.79 25.98
C ALA A 345 -13.71 7.40 27.06
N GLY A 346 -14.96 6.93 27.15
CA GLY A 346 -15.89 7.30 28.23
C GLY A 346 -15.51 6.74 29.59
N ARG A 347 -14.94 5.52 29.65
CA ARG A 347 -14.43 4.91 30.89
C ARG A 347 -13.14 5.59 31.39
N TYR A 348 -12.28 6.04 30.47
CA TYR A 348 -10.96 6.61 30.78
C TYR A 348 -10.75 8.00 30.17
N PRO A 349 -11.60 9.00 30.47
CA PRO A 349 -11.58 10.31 29.78
C PRO A 349 -10.29 11.12 30.01
N LEU A 350 -9.53 10.80 31.06
CA LEU A 350 -8.26 11.47 31.38
C LEU A 350 -7.03 10.79 30.74
N LYS A 351 -7.20 9.60 30.16
CA LYS A 351 -6.11 8.82 29.56
C LYS A 351 -6.36 8.42 28.12
N MET A 352 -7.60 8.45 27.63
CA MET A 352 -7.92 7.96 26.30
C MET A 352 -8.72 8.98 25.47
N SER A 353 -8.37 9.12 24.19
CA SER A 353 -9.15 9.86 23.21
C SER A 353 -9.40 9.00 21.97
N ALA A 354 -10.66 8.81 21.61
CA ALA A 354 -11.08 8.10 20.40
C ALA A 354 -11.66 9.08 19.37
N GLN A 355 -10.95 9.24 18.27
CA GLN A 355 -11.28 10.14 17.17
C GLN A 355 -11.80 9.31 16.00
N LEU A 356 -13.11 9.09 15.98
CA LEU A 356 -13.76 8.18 15.02
C LEU A 356 -14.07 8.90 13.70
N ALA A 357 -13.02 9.31 13.00
CA ALA A 357 -13.11 10.10 11.77
C ALA A 357 -11.94 9.83 10.82
N PHE A 358 -12.11 10.19 9.55
CA PHE A 358 -11.02 10.30 8.59
C PHE A 358 -10.49 11.75 8.60
N SER A 359 -9.25 11.95 9.05
CA SER A 359 -8.65 13.30 9.12
C SER A 359 -7.14 13.27 8.89
N GLU A 360 -6.72 13.61 7.67
CA GLU A 360 -5.29 13.76 7.34
C GLU A 360 -4.61 14.81 8.25
N PRO A 361 -5.19 16.01 8.50
CA PRO A 361 -4.56 17.00 9.38
C PRO A 361 -4.33 16.48 10.80
N LEU A 362 -5.32 15.80 11.39
CA LEU A 362 -5.18 15.23 12.73
C LEU A 362 -4.18 14.08 12.77
N SER A 363 -4.14 13.23 11.73
CA SER A 363 -3.16 12.14 11.65
C SER A 363 -1.72 12.64 11.71
N ARG A 364 -1.41 13.75 11.02
CA ARG A 364 -0.08 14.38 11.03
C ARG A 364 0.28 14.95 12.40
N LYS A 365 -0.68 15.59 13.08
CA LYS A 365 -0.49 16.03 14.47
C LYS A 365 -0.23 14.85 15.40
N ILE A 366 -0.95 13.73 15.22
CA ILE A 366 -0.75 12.50 15.99
C ILE A 366 0.67 11.93 15.78
N TYR A 367 1.14 11.79 14.53
CA TYR A 367 2.52 11.36 14.27
C TYR A 367 3.54 12.30 14.93
N ALA A 368 3.31 13.62 14.84
CA ALA A 368 4.20 14.60 15.43
C ALA A 368 4.23 14.59 16.96
N ALA A 369 3.10 14.31 17.61
CA ALA A 369 2.91 14.43 19.04
C ALA A 369 3.14 13.13 19.84
N SER A 370 2.80 11.98 19.25
CA SER A 370 2.89 10.68 19.93
C SER A 370 4.35 10.30 20.17
N ASP A 371 4.61 9.69 21.33
CA ASP A 371 5.92 9.12 21.64
C ASP A 371 6.05 7.73 21.03
N MET A 372 4.96 6.96 21.06
CA MET A 372 4.89 5.60 20.53
C MET A 372 3.73 5.45 19.54
N TYR A 373 3.91 4.58 18.55
CA TYR A 373 2.92 4.30 17.52
C TYR A 373 2.63 2.81 17.45
N LEU A 374 1.43 2.39 17.85
CA LEU A 374 1.07 0.98 17.97
C LEU A 374 0.49 0.45 16.64
N MET A 375 1.07 -0.63 16.11
CA MET A 375 0.60 -1.35 14.93
C MET A 375 0.61 -2.87 15.19
N PRO A 376 -0.42 -3.42 15.85
CA PRO A 376 -0.47 -4.82 16.24
C PRO A 376 -1.05 -5.70 15.12
N SER A 377 -0.89 -5.28 13.86
CA SER A 377 -1.55 -5.88 12.70
C SER A 377 -1.39 -7.41 12.65
N ARG A 378 -2.49 -8.10 12.42
CA ARG A 378 -2.48 -9.54 12.11
C ARG A 378 -1.77 -9.80 10.78
N PHE A 379 -1.90 -8.84 9.88
CA PHE A 379 -1.39 -8.91 8.53
C PHE A 379 -1.08 -7.50 8.03
N GLU A 380 0.12 -7.30 7.51
CA GLU A 380 0.54 -6.00 6.99
C GLU A 380 1.54 -6.17 5.84
N PRO A 381 1.09 -6.29 4.57
CA PRO A 381 1.95 -6.54 3.41
C PRO A 381 3.19 -5.64 3.37
N CYS A 382 2.99 -4.34 3.65
CA CYS A 382 4.08 -3.40 3.84
C CYS A 382 3.91 -2.57 5.11
N GLY A 383 2.77 -1.89 5.23
CA GLY A 383 2.59 -0.82 6.22
C GLY A 383 3.29 0.46 5.77
N ILE A 384 2.55 1.57 5.77
CA ILE A 384 3.10 2.92 5.49
C ILE A 384 3.20 3.71 6.80
N SER A 385 2.28 3.48 7.74
CA SER A 385 2.16 4.27 8.94
C SER A 385 3.37 4.18 9.88
N GLN A 386 4.08 3.06 9.94
CA GLN A 386 5.31 2.92 10.72
C GLN A 386 6.44 3.78 10.15
N LEU A 387 6.55 3.88 8.81
CA LEU A 387 7.52 4.76 8.17
C LEU A 387 7.19 6.23 8.44
N LEU A 388 5.91 6.59 8.40
CA LEU A 388 5.44 7.92 8.80
C LEU A 388 5.73 8.20 10.28
N ALA A 389 5.51 7.22 11.17
CA ALA A 389 5.78 7.36 12.59
C ALA A 389 7.28 7.59 12.85
N LEU A 390 8.14 6.73 12.29
CA LEU A 390 9.60 6.86 12.36
C LEU A 390 10.07 8.22 11.84
N ARG A 391 9.53 8.67 10.71
CA ARG A 391 9.86 9.98 10.12
C ARG A 391 9.55 11.16 11.05
N TYR A 392 8.53 11.03 11.89
CA TYR A 392 8.14 12.04 12.90
C TYR A 392 8.67 11.69 14.30
N GLY A 393 9.56 10.70 14.43
CA GLY A 393 10.13 10.25 15.71
C GLY A 393 9.09 9.71 16.69
N SER A 394 7.94 9.24 16.20
CA SER A 394 6.99 8.44 16.98
C SER A 394 7.39 6.99 16.84
N ILE A 395 7.80 6.38 17.95
CA ILE A 395 8.52 5.11 17.93
C ILE A 395 7.54 3.96 17.74
N PRO A 396 7.66 3.16 16.66
CA PRO A 396 6.70 2.13 16.37
C PRO A 396 6.82 0.95 17.36
N ILE A 397 5.66 0.43 17.76
CA ILE A 397 5.48 -0.83 18.50
C ILE A 397 4.68 -1.74 17.59
N VAL A 398 5.30 -2.77 17.04
CA VAL A 398 4.72 -3.55 15.94
C VAL A 398 4.69 -5.04 16.23
N ARG A 399 3.79 -5.76 15.56
CA ARG A 399 3.97 -7.20 15.39
C ARG A 399 4.98 -7.46 14.26
N GLU A 400 5.80 -8.48 14.41
CA GLU A 400 6.71 -8.99 13.37
C GLU A 400 5.91 -9.69 12.27
N THR A 401 5.38 -8.92 11.33
CA THR A 401 4.69 -9.45 10.13
C THR A 401 4.85 -8.50 8.95
N GLY A 402 4.99 -9.08 7.76
CA GLY A 402 5.21 -8.39 6.49
C GLY A 402 6.19 -7.22 6.61
N GLY A 403 5.85 -6.08 6.02
CA GLY A 403 6.78 -4.96 5.99
C GLY A 403 7.01 -4.27 7.33
N LEU A 404 6.24 -4.58 8.38
CA LEU A 404 6.56 -4.12 9.74
C LEU A 404 7.86 -4.76 10.22
N ASN A 405 8.05 -6.04 9.95
CA ASN A 405 9.28 -6.78 10.29
C ASN A 405 10.49 -6.26 9.51
N ASP A 406 10.29 -5.86 8.25
CA ASP A 406 11.39 -5.35 7.41
C ASP A 406 11.79 -3.90 7.74
N THR A 407 10.89 -3.12 8.33
CA THR A 407 11.10 -1.67 8.55
C THR A 407 11.33 -1.28 10.01
N VAL A 408 10.91 -2.13 10.95
CA VAL A 408 11.08 -1.90 12.39
C VAL A 408 12.04 -2.91 12.98
N GLN A 409 13.24 -2.44 13.28
CA GLN A 409 14.26 -3.20 13.97
C GLN A 409 14.04 -3.08 15.49
N ALA A 410 13.82 -4.22 16.12
CA ALA A 410 13.63 -4.32 17.56
C ALA A 410 14.80 -3.69 18.31
N TYR A 411 14.49 -2.81 19.27
CA TYR A 411 15.49 -2.16 20.09
C TYR A 411 16.30 -3.18 20.88
N ASN A 412 17.62 -3.09 20.82
CA ASN A 412 18.55 -3.90 21.60
C ASN A 412 19.20 -3.03 22.67
N GLU A 413 18.86 -3.24 23.94
CA GLU A 413 19.36 -2.45 25.06
C GLU A 413 20.87 -2.60 25.30
N SER A 414 21.48 -3.70 24.86
CA SER A 414 22.91 -3.96 25.05
C SER A 414 23.76 -3.19 24.04
N THR A 415 23.29 -3.06 22.80
CA THR A 415 24.00 -2.33 21.74
C THR A 415 23.51 -0.89 21.58
N GLY A 416 22.28 -0.61 22.02
CA GLY A 416 21.59 0.66 21.80
C GLY A 416 21.06 0.85 20.38
N GLU A 417 21.05 -0.21 19.57
CA GLU A 417 20.59 -0.21 18.18
C GLU A 417 19.09 -0.55 18.07
N GLY A 418 18.50 -0.26 16.91
CA GLY A 418 17.08 -0.47 16.62
C GLY A 418 16.29 0.85 16.59
N ASN A 419 15.13 0.81 15.91
CA ASN A 419 14.31 1.99 15.66
C ASN A 419 12.88 1.84 16.19
N GLY A 420 12.55 0.72 16.85
CA GLY A 420 11.25 0.49 17.46
C GLY A 420 11.22 -0.72 18.39
N PHE A 421 10.02 -1.14 18.73
CA PHE A 421 9.77 -2.32 19.57
C PHE A 421 8.92 -3.31 18.78
N SER A 422 9.23 -4.60 18.89
CA SER A 422 8.50 -5.64 18.17
C SER A 422 8.03 -6.75 19.10
N PHE A 423 7.03 -7.52 18.65
CA PHE A 423 6.62 -8.78 19.25
C PHE A 423 6.23 -9.78 18.16
N THR A 424 6.50 -11.05 18.38
CA THR A 424 6.36 -12.08 17.33
C THR A 424 4.94 -12.65 17.27
N ASN A 425 4.42 -13.16 18.40
CA ASN A 425 3.16 -13.89 18.40
C ASN A 425 1.96 -12.94 18.30
N TYR A 426 0.92 -13.35 17.58
CA TYR A 426 -0.36 -12.65 17.58
C TYR A 426 -1.10 -12.89 18.90
N ASN A 427 -0.62 -12.25 19.97
CA ASN A 427 -1.08 -12.44 21.34
C ASN A 427 -1.15 -11.09 22.08
N ALA A 428 -2.26 -10.85 22.78
CA ALA A 428 -2.52 -9.58 23.44
C ALA A 428 -1.56 -9.30 24.61
N HIS A 429 -1.11 -10.34 25.31
CA HIS A 429 -0.18 -10.21 26.43
C HIS A 429 1.27 -10.03 25.96
N ASP A 430 1.67 -10.63 24.84
CA ASP A 430 2.97 -10.34 24.21
C ASP A 430 3.03 -8.86 23.78
N MET A 431 1.97 -8.37 23.14
CA MET A 431 1.83 -6.95 22.80
C MET A 431 1.88 -6.06 24.06
N LEU A 432 1.15 -6.42 25.10
CA LEU A 432 1.14 -5.69 26.38
C LEU A 432 2.55 -5.60 27.00
N ASN A 433 3.28 -6.70 27.03
CA ASN A 433 4.65 -6.75 27.55
C ASN A 433 5.58 -5.85 26.74
N THR A 434 5.46 -5.85 25.41
CA THR A 434 6.23 -4.95 24.54
C THR A 434 5.85 -3.49 24.72
N ILE A 435 4.57 -3.16 24.93
CA ILE A 435 4.13 -1.81 25.29
C ILE A 435 4.77 -1.36 26.61
N ARG A 436 4.71 -2.19 27.66
CA ARG A 436 5.32 -1.86 28.96
C ARG A 436 6.84 -1.71 28.85
N ARG A 437 7.50 -2.53 28.01
CA ARG A 437 8.93 -2.39 27.68
C ARG A 437 9.23 -1.04 27.03
N ALA A 438 8.45 -0.63 26.04
CA ALA A 438 8.61 0.68 25.39
C ALA A 438 8.41 1.83 26.39
N VAL A 439 7.39 1.75 27.25
CA VAL A 439 7.11 2.72 28.33
C VAL A 439 8.25 2.77 29.36
N HIS A 440 8.87 1.63 29.69
CA HIS A 440 10.03 1.58 30.55
C HIS A 440 11.20 2.37 29.96
N PHE A 441 11.55 2.15 28.69
CA PHE A 441 12.65 2.85 28.03
C PHE A 441 12.36 4.32 27.73
N TYR A 442 11.08 4.71 27.55
CA TYR A 442 10.69 6.12 27.46
C TYR A 442 11.16 6.95 28.64
N ARG A 443 11.15 6.35 29.84
CA ARG A 443 11.58 7.00 31.08
C ARG A 443 13.10 7.06 31.23
N GLN A 444 13.84 6.41 30.33
CA GLN A 444 15.30 6.41 30.29
C GLN A 444 15.78 7.32 29.16
N SER A 445 16.08 8.58 29.49
CA SER A 445 16.35 9.64 28.51
C SER A 445 17.48 9.31 27.53
N GLU A 446 18.52 8.62 27.97
CA GLU A 446 19.64 8.21 27.11
C GLU A 446 19.20 7.21 26.03
N HIS A 447 18.54 6.14 26.44
CA HIS A 447 18.02 5.11 25.52
C HIS A 447 17.00 5.71 24.55
N TRP A 448 16.05 6.51 25.07
CA TRP A 448 15.01 7.11 24.24
C TRP A 448 15.57 8.11 23.21
N SER A 449 16.59 8.89 23.60
CA SER A 449 17.28 9.81 22.70
C SER A 449 18.00 9.07 21.56
N LYS A 450 18.70 7.96 21.85
CA LYS A 450 19.35 7.12 20.83
C LYS A 450 18.32 6.52 19.86
N LEU A 451 17.24 5.98 20.40
CA LEU A 451 16.18 5.34 19.61
C LEU A 451 15.49 6.35 18.67
N THR A 452 15.13 7.53 19.19
CA THR A 452 14.53 8.60 18.37
C THR A 452 15.49 9.20 17.35
N GLN A 453 16.78 9.33 17.65
CA GLN A 453 17.78 9.76 16.67
C GLN A 453 17.90 8.76 15.52
N THR A 454 17.91 7.45 15.83
CA THR A 454 17.93 6.39 14.82
C THR A 454 16.68 6.48 13.94
N ALA A 455 15.50 6.67 14.53
CA ALA A 455 14.26 6.88 13.78
C ALA A 455 14.34 8.10 12.85
N PHE A 456 14.90 9.23 13.28
CA PHE A 456 15.04 10.40 12.41
C PHE A 456 16.08 10.25 11.30
N ALA A 457 17.13 9.45 11.53
CA ALA A 457 18.22 9.24 10.60
C ALA A 457 17.92 8.22 9.50
N GLY A 458 16.87 7.40 9.66
CA GLY A 458 16.50 6.39 8.67
C GLY A 458 16.08 6.99 7.32
N GLU A 459 16.42 6.26 6.26
CA GLU A 459 16.02 6.59 4.89
C GLU A 459 14.71 5.87 4.56
N TYR A 460 13.65 6.66 4.37
CA TYR A 460 12.29 6.15 4.15
C TYR A 460 11.71 6.58 2.81
N SER A 461 12.51 7.22 1.94
CA SER A 461 12.06 7.62 0.61
C SER A 461 11.94 6.44 -0.35
N TRP A 462 11.32 6.71 -1.49
CA TRP A 462 11.20 5.76 -2.59
C TRP A 462 12.51 5.52 -3.36
N ASP A 463 13.59 6.26 -3.07
CA ASP A 463 14.84 6.17 -3.84
C ASP A 463 15.52 4.80 -3.67
N VAL A 464 15.47 4.26 -2.45
CA VAL A 464 15.99 2.92 -2.15
C VAL A 464 15.17 1.84 -2.87
N SER A 465 13.84 1.94 -2.81
CA SER A 465 12.93 1.01 -3.48
C SER A 465 13.09 1.07 -5.00
N ALA A 466 13.21 2.28 -5.57
CA ALA A 466 13.36 2.49 -7.01
C ALA A 466 14.59 1.77 -7.57
N LYS A 467 15.71 1.76 -6.82
CA LYS A 467 16.90 1.00 -7.21
C LYS A 467 16.61 -0.51 -7.33
N ALA A 468 15.92 -1.10 -6.35
CA ALA A 468 15.56 -2.51 -6.38
C ALA A 468 14.65 -2.86 -7.58
N TYR A 469 13.68 -2.00 -7.90
CA TYR A 469 12.86 -2.15 -9.10
C TYR A 469 13.70 -2.05 -10.38
N MET A 470 14.63 -1.09 -10.46
CA MET A 470 15.54 -0.93 -11.61
C MET A 470 16.39 -2.17 -11.86
N ASP A 471 16.91 -2.80 -10.81
CA ASP A 471 17.70 -4.02 -10.93
C ASP A 471 16.89 -5.16 -11.59
N ILE A 472 15.61 -5.31 -11.21
CA ILE A 472 14.68 -6.26 -11.84
C ILE A 472 14.42 -5.90 -13.30
N TYR A 473 14.10 -4.63 -13.59
CA TYR A 473 13.79 -4.24 -14.97
C TYR A 473 15.00 -4.44 -15.90
N HIS A 474 16.21 -4.14 -15.42
CA HIS A 474 17.44 -4.39 -16.16
C HIS A 474 17.70 -5.88 -16.37
N LEU A 475 17.40 -6.73 -15.38
CA LEU A 475 17.51 -8.18 -15.55
C LEU A 475 16.61 -8.68 -16.69
N LEU A 476 15.38 -8.17 -16.79
CA LEU A 476 14.40 -8.60 -17.80
C LEU A 476 14.67 -8.06 -19.21
N THR A 477 15.29 -6.88 -19.29
CA THR A 477 15.50 -6.16 -20.57
C THR A 477 16.89 -6.35 -21.16
N LYS A 478 17.82 -6.99 -20.45
CA LYS A 478 19.10 -7.41 -21.03
C LYS A 478 18.84 -8.50 -22.07
N THR A 479 19.05 -8.15 -23.33
CA THR A 479 19.35 -9.11 -24.40
C THR A 479 20.81 -9.52 -24.29
N ASP A 480 21.06 -10.84 -24.24
CA ASP A 480 22.39 -11.41 -24.46
C ASP A 480 23.01 -10.98 -25.80
#